data_AF-A0A5M9K4I7-F1
#
_entry.id   AF-A0A5M9K4I7-F1
#
_cell.length_a   1.000
_cell.length_b   1.000
_cell.length_c   1.000
_cell.angle_alpha   90.00
_cell.angle_beta   90.00
_cell.angle_gamma   90.00
#
_symmetry.space_group_name_H-M   'P 1'
#
loop_
_entity.id
_entity.type
_entity.pdbx_description
1 polymer ?
#
loop_
_entity_poly.entity_id
_entity_poly.type
_entity_poly.pdbx_seq_one_letter_code
_entity_poly.pdbx_strand_id
1 'polypeptide(L)'
;MRPRERAIREQLKMIADICRESGVACLMNGDVENRDQALKLAEEYGTNGGMIAVAAEANSNSENTKYLLGHLVPGKASVYRAIQQSKNYKQLCEHLDHKTLIGQAIEVDEKIGISDKQVEAHKLRQAQAKAEAKAAKKKRKNTENDGGEQKKSRSLESLTQSSTSTEMEATPLTELKSEMTIGA
;
A
#
# COMPACT_ATOMS: atom_id res chain seq x y z
N MET A 1 26.49 9.99 8.65
CA MET A 1 26.31 8.68 7.97
C MET A 1 27.66 8.16 7.53
N ARG A 2 27.87 6.83 7.54
CA ARG A 2 29.05 6.16 6.98
C ARG A 2 28.72 5.75 5.53
N PRO A 3 28.99 6.56 4.50
CA PRO A 3 28.37 6.38 3.18
C PRO A 3 28.90 5.14 2.43
N ARG A 4 30.02 4.57 2.89
CA ARG A 4 30.74 3.46 2.25
C ARG A 4 31.03 2.31 3.21
N GLU A 5 30.59 2.41 4.46
CA GLU A 5 30.93 1.45 5.49
C GLU A 5 29.67 1.06 6.26
N ARG A 6 29.63 -0.17 6.76
CA ARG A 6 28.43 -0.68 7.41
C ARG A 6 28.06 0.12 8.66
N ALA A 7 26.77 0.18 8.99
CA ALA A 7 26.30 0.74 10.25
C ALA A 7 26.88 -0.03 11.44
N ILE A 8 27.38 0.70 12.43
CA ILE A 8 27.87 0.15 13.69
C ILE A 8 26.66 -0.09 14.59
N ARG A 9 26.49 -1.31 15.10
CA ARG A 9 25.30 -1.69 15.88
C ARG A 9 25.62 -2.27 17.26
N GLU A 10 26.88 -2.38 17.67
CA GLU A 10 27.26 -3.08 18.91
C GLU A 10 26.61 -2.47 20.17
N GLN A 11 26.46 -1.14 20.20
CA GLN A 11 25.91 -0.42 21.36
C GLN A 11 24.39 -0.33 21.35
N LEU A 12 23.75 -0.77 20.27
CA LEU A 12 22.38 -0.39 19.96
C LEU A 12 21.36 -1.03 20.91
N LYS A 13 21.66 -2.23 21.41
CA LYS A 13 20.84 -2.91 22.43
C LYS A 13 20.87 -2.19 23.78
N MET A 14 22.05 -1.79 24.24
CA MET A 14 22.21 -1.01 25.47
C MET A 14 21.44 0.32 25.38
N ILE A 15 21.53 1.01 24.23
CA ILE A 15 20.78 2.25 24.01
C ILE A 15 19.26 1.98 24.02
N ALA A 16 18.80 0.92 23.35
CA ALA A 16 17.39 0.57 23.28
C ALA A 16 16.80 0.25 24.66
N ASP A 17 17.56 -0.46 25.51
CA ASP A 17 17.15 -0.78 26.87
C ASP A 17 16.98 0.49 27.73
N ILE A 18 17.95 1.43 27.68
CA ILE A 18 17.85 2.72 28.37
C ILE A 18 16.63 3.53 27.89
N CYS A 19 16.40 3.60 26.58
CA CYS A 19 15.24 4.28 26.02
C CYS A 19 13.94 3.67 26.54
N ARG A 20 13.84 2.34 26.57
CA ARG A 20 12.66 1.62 27.04
C ARG A 20 12.40 1.86 28.54
N GLU A 21 13.43 1.79 29.37
CA GLU A 21 13.34 2.10 30.81
C GLU A 21 12.88 3.54 31.04
N SER A 22 13.28 4.44 30.14
CA SER A 22 12.88 5.85 30.18
C SER A 22 11.49 6.13 29.56
N GLY A 23 10.81 5.11 29.05
CA GLY A 23 9.51 5.26 28.37
C GLY A 23 9.58 5.97 27.01
N VAL A 24 10.76 5.98 26.37
CA VAL A 24 11.01 6.63 25.07
C VAL A 24 11.15 5.59 23.97
N ALA A 25 10.47 5.83 22.83
CA ALA A 25 10.63 4.98 21.66
C ALA A 25 12.01 5.17 21.01
N CYS A 26 12.70 4.07 20.73
CA CYS A 26 13.98 4.04 20.03
C CYS A 26 13.77 3.52 18.60
N LEU A 27 14.14 4.31 17.58
CA LEU A 27 14.15 3.89 16.18
C LEU A 27 15.60 3.86 15.68
N MET A 28 16.05 2.72 15.17
CA MET A 28 17.39 2.64 14.60
C MET A 28 17.46 3.26 13.21
N ASN A 29 18.60 3.86 12.87
CA ASN A 29 18.88 4.37 11.54
C ASN A 29 20.27 3.91 11.08
N GLY A 30 20.37 3.45 9.84
CA GLY A 30 21.63 3.03 9.22
C GLY A 30 21.54 1.64 8.60
N ASP A 31 21.86 1.57 7.31
CA ASP A 31 21.89 0.34 6.51
C ASP A 31 20.63 -0.52 6.63
N VAL A 32 19.48 0.13 6.51
CA VAL A 32 18.17 -0.51 6.39
C VAL A 32 17.70 -0.38 4.95
N GLU A 33 17.52 -1.50 4.27
CA GLU A 33 17.24 -1.59 2.84
C GLU A 33 15.74 -1.65 2.55
N ASN A 34 14.96 -2.27 3.44
CA ASN A 34 13.52 -2.44 3.26
C ASN A 34 12.81 -2.67 4.61
N ARG A 35 11.48 -2.71 4.55
CA ARG A 35 10.61 -2.87 5.72
C ARG A 35 10.87 -4.16 6.49
N ASP A 36 11.02 -5.28 5.79
CA ASP A 36 11.17 -6.59 6.45
C ASP A 36 12.51 -6.69 7.17
N GLN A 37 13.57 -6.13 6.57
CA GLN A 37 14.86 -6.00 7.22
C GLN A 37 14.78 -5.05 8.43
N ALA A 38 14.05 -3.93 8.32
CA ALA A 38 13.85 -3.00 9.43
C ALA A 38 13.21 -3.70 10.64
N LEU A 39 12.20 -4.55 10.42
CA LEU A 39 11.53 -5.30 11.48
C LEU A 39 12.46 -6.34 12.12
N LYS A 40 13.21 -7.08 11.32
CA LYS A 40 14.19 -8.07 11.81
C LYS A 40 15.28 -7.41 12.66
N LEU A 41 15.84 -6.30 12.19
CA LEU A 41 16.83 -5.55 12.95
C LEU A 41 16.23 -4.93 14.21
N ALA A 42 14.99 -4.45 14.15
CA ALA A 42 14.32 -3.91 15.32
C ALA A 42 14.19 -4.96 16.44
N GLU A 43 13.77 -6.16 16.07
CA GLU A 43 13.71 -7.32 16.98
C GLU A 43 15.10 -7.71 17.51
N GLU A 44 16.09 -7.87 16.62
CA GLU A 44 17.45 -8.28 16.96
C GLU A 44 18.11 -7.36 18.01
N TYR A 45 17.96 -6.05 17.83
CA TYR A 45 18.60 -5.05 18.69
C TYR A 45 17.67 -4.43 19.75
N GLY A 46 16.41 -4.89 19.84
CA GLY A 46 15.45 -4.42 20.84
C GLY A 46 14.90 -3.01 20.62
N THR A 47 14.99 -2.47 19.41
CA THR A 47 14.40 -1.15 19.07
C THR A 47 12.94 -1.28 18.66
N ASN A 48 12.21 -0.17 18.61
CA ASN A 48 10.81 -0.13 18.20
C ASN A 48 10.62 -0.20 16.69
N GLY A 49 11.67 0.02 15.90
CA GLY A 49 11.62 0.03 14.45
C GLY A 49 12.92 0.53 13.82
N GLY A 50 12.97 0.49 12.50
CA GLY A 50 14.10 0.99 11.71
C GLY A 50 13.67 2.03 10.68
N MET A 51 14.46 3.09 10.57
CA MET A 51 14.31 4.12 9.54
C MET A 51 15.06 3.72 8.27
N ILE A 52 14.38 3.81 7.13
CA ILE A 52 14.92 3.56 5.80
C ILE A 52 15.30 4.91 5.19
N ALA A 53 16.60 5.14 4.96
CA ALA A 53 17.12 6.40 4.39
C ALA A 53 17.62 6.20 2.95
N VAL A 54 18.86 5.75 2.78
CA VAL A 54 19.52 5.59 1.46
C VAL A 54 18.71 4.74 0.49
N ALA A 55 18.10 3.65 0.96
CA ALA A 55 17.29 2.79 0.09
C ALA A 55 15.97 3.46 -0.35
N ALA A 56 15.42 4.38 0.45
CA ALA A 56 14.27 5.18 0.04
C ALA A 56 14.67 6.23 -1.01
N GLU A 57 15.85 6.86 -0.87
CA GLU A 57 16.39 7.82 -1.84
C GLU A 57 16.64 7.16 -3.21
N ALA A 58 17.17 5.94 -3.21
CA ALA A 58 17.46 5.18 -4.43
C ALA A 58 16.21 4.78 -5.23
N ASN A 59 15.02 4.78 -4.62
CA ASN A 59 13.76 4.40 -5.26
C ASN A 59 12.71 5.53 -5.20
N SER A 60 13.13 6.74 -5.55
CA SER A 60 12.23 7.87 -5.78
C SER A 60 11.52 7.69 -7.12
N ASN A 61 10.39 6.99 -7.11
CA ASN A 61 9.47 6.96 -8.24
C ASN A 61 8.33 8.00 -8.06
N SER A 62 7.70 8.38 -9.17
CA SER A 62 6.66 9.41 -9.17
C SER A 62 5.41 9.02 -8.37
N GLU A 63 5.15 7.72 -8.21
CA GLU A 63 4.02 7.21 -7.43
C GLU A 63 4.25 7.35 -5.92
N ASN A 64 5.45 7.03 -5.45
CA ASN A 64 5.89 7.25 -4.06
C ASN A 64 5.84 8.74 -3.72
N THR A 65 6.37 9.58 -4.62
CA THR A 65 6.34 11.04 -4.47
C THR A 65 4.90 11.54 -4.35
N LYS A 66 4.02 11.11 -5.26
CA LYS A 66 2.59 11.44 -5.21
C LYS A 66 1.90 10.95 -3.95
N TYR A 67 2.22 9.73 -3.48
CA TYR A 67 1.67 9.18 -2.25
C TYR A 67 2.03 10.04 -1.03
N LEU A 68 3.29 10.46 -0.92
CA LEU A 68 3.75 11.36 0.15
C LEU A 68 3.08 12.73 0.06
N LEU A 69 3.00 13.31 -1.14
CA LEU A 69 2.29 14.57 -1.36
C LEU A 69 0.81 14.46 -0.96
N GLY A 70 0.17 13.31 -1.15
CA GLY A 70 -1.20 13.06 -0.71
C GLY A 70 -1.39 13.08 0.82
N HIS A 71 -0.33 12.88 1.60
CA HIS A 71 -0.33 13.01 3.07
C HIS A 71 0.05 14.42 3.53
N LEU A 72 0.88 15.13 2.76
CA LEU A 72 1.36 16.47 3.10
C LEU A 72 0.39 17.57 2.67
N VAL A 73 -0.30 17.39 1.54
CA VAL A 73 -1.22 18.39 0.99
C VAL A 73 -2.62 18.16 1.54
N PRO A 74 -3.24 19.18 2.19
CA PRO A 74 -4.62 19.05 2.67
C PRO A 74 -5.58 18.69 1.54
N GLY A 75 -6.45 17.70 1.76
CA GLY A 75 -7.38 17.22 0.72
C GLY A 75 -8.35 18.26 0.14
N LYS A 76 -8.59 19.35 0.88
CA LYS A 76 -9.43 20.49 0.43
C LYS A 76 -8.67 21.51 -0.43
N ALA A 77 -7.34 21.41 -0.48
CA ALA A 77 -6.54 22.29 -1.32
C ALA A 77 -6.87 22.06 -2.80
N SER A 78 -6.98 23.13 -3.57
CA SER A 78 -7.30 23.08 -5.01
C SER A 78 -6.32 22.21 -5.81
N VAL A 79 -5.05 22.22 -5.42
CA VAL A 79 -3.96 21.47 -6.06
C VAL A 79 -4.01 19.96 -5.78
N TYR A 80 -4.70 19.52 -4.72
CA TYR A 80 -4.71 18.11 -4.29
C TYR A 80 -5.16 17.17 -5.43
N ARG A 81 -6.28 17.51 -6.09
CA ARG A 81 -6.81 16.69 -7.19
C ARG A 81 -5.84 16.56 -8.36
N ALA A 82 -5.13 17.64 -8.68
CA ALA A 82 -4.16 17.67 -9.77
C ALA A 82 -2.93 16.80 -9.45
N ILE A 83 -2.41 16.87 -8.22
CA ILE A 83 -1.35 15.99 -7.73
C ILE A 83 -1.77 14.52 -7.84
N GLN A 84 -2.98 14.17 -7.39
CA GLN A 84 -3.46 12.78 -7.44
C GLN A 84 -3.59 12.23 -8.87
N GLN A 85 -3.86 13.12 -9.85
CA GLN A 85 -3.98 12.76 -11.26
C GLN A 85 -2.63 12.66 -11.98
N SER A 86 -1.56 13.21 -11.39
CA SER A 86 -0.22 13.23 -11.97
C SER A 86 0.34 11.83 -12.21
N LYS A 87 1.04 11.69 -13.35
CA LYS A 87 1.64 10.43 -13.81
C LYS A 87 3.16 10.46 -13.86
N ASN A 88 3.75 11.64 -13.86
CA ASN A 88 5.18 11.86 -14.01
C ASN A 88 5.63 13.11 -13.26
N TYR A 89 6.95 13.33 -13.19
CA TYR A 89 7.51 14.45 -12.45
C TYR A 89 7.19 15.78 -13.10
N LYS A 90 7.17 15.84 -14.44
CA LYS A 90 6.76 17.04 -15.18
C LYS A 90 5.40 17.55 -14.71
N GLN A 91 4.38 16.69 -14.69
CA GLN A 91 3.02 17.05 -14.24
C GLN A 91 3.00 17.50 -12.78
N LEU A 92 3.76 16.82 -11.91
CA LEU A 92 3.88 17.24 -10.50
C LEU A 92 4.48 18.65 -10.38
N CYS A 93 5.59 18.93 -11.08
CA CYS A 93 6.23 20.24 -11.08
C CYS A 93 5.32 21.34 -11.67
N GLU A 94 4.55 21.04 -12.72
CA GLU A 94 3.57 21.96 -13.30
C GLU A 94 2.45 22.29 -12.30
N HIS A 95 1.90 21.29 -11.61
CA HIS A 95 0.81 21.49 -10.66
C HIS A 95 1.25 22.17 -9.36
N LEU A 96 2.49 21.95 -8.93
CA LEU A 96 3.09 22.58 -7.75
C LEU A 96 3.72 23.95 -8.05
N ASP A 97 3.62 24.43 -9.30
CA ASP A 97 4.22 25.70 -9.77
C ASP A 97 5.75 25.78 -9.59
N HIS A 98 6.44 24.64 -9.72
CA HIS A 98 7.90 24.54 -9.64
C HIS A 98 8.56 24.73 -11.02
N LYS A 99 8.40 25.93 -11.60
CA LYS A 99 8.84 26.25 -12.97
C LYS A 99 10.32 25.99 -13.22
N THR A 100 11.18 26.24 -12.22
CA THR A 100 12.63 26.05 -12.31
C THR A 100 13.03 24.58 -12.43
N LEU A 101 12.17 23.65 -11.98
CA LEU A 101 12.46 22.22 -11.96
C LEU A 101 11.90 21.48 -13.18
N ILE A 102 11.09 22.13 -14.03
CA ILE A 102 10.43 21.47 -15.17
C ILE A 102 11.44 20.83 -16.12
N GLY A 103 12.55 21.51 -16.43
CA GLY A 103 13.58 20.95 -17.31
C GLY A 103 14.18 19.65 -16.75
N GLN A 104 14.54 19.66 -15.46
CA GLN A 104 15.07 18.49 -14.78
C GLN A 104 14.04 17.37 -14.68
N ALA A 105 12.78 17.71 -14.43
CA ALA A 105 11.69 16.74 -14.34
C ALA A 105 11.49 16.00 -15.66
N ILE A 106 11.53 16.71 -16.79
CA ILE A 106 11.45 16.10 -18.14
C ILE A 106 12.61 15.12 -18.35
N GLU A 107 13.84 15.53 -18.07
CA GLU A 107 15.01 14.65 -18.24
C GLU A 107 14.92 13.39 -17.38
N VAL A 108 14.47 13.52 -16.13
CA VAL A 108 14.28 12.38 -15.23
C VAL A 108 13.17 11.46 -15.75
N ASP A 109 12.03 12.04 -16.15
CA ASP A 109 10.90 11.28 -16.70
C ASP A 109 11.31 10.46 -17.93
N GLU A 110 12.14 11.02 -18.81
CA GLU A 110 12.69 10.31 -19.97
C GLU A 110 13.63 9.17 -19.55
N LYS A 111 14.58 9.44 -18.64
CA LYS A 111 15.56 8.46 -18.16
C LYS A 111 14.92 7.24 -17.49
N ILE A 112 13.86 7.45 -16.71
CA ILE A 112 13.19 6.37 -15.97
C ILE A 112 11.96 5.82 -16.72
N GLY A 113 11.65 6.35 -17.90
CA GLY A 113 10.65 5.79 -18.80
C GLY A 113 9.19 6.16 -18.51
N ILE A 114 8.96 7.31 -17.87
CA ILE A 114 7.62 7.83 -17.52
C ILE A 114 7.26 9.15 -18.23
N SER A 115 7.91 9.47 -19.34
CA SER A 115 7.52 10.62 -20.18
C SER A 115 6.05 10.54 -20.63
N ASP A 116 5.46 11.67 -21.01
CA ASP A 116 4.06 11.73 -21.47
C ASP A 116 3.77 10.71 -22.58
N LYS A 117 4.69 10.54 -23.53
CA LYS A 117 4.58 9.55 -24.62
C LYS A 117 4.50 8.11 -24.09
N GLN A 118 5.33 7.78 -23.10
CA GLN A 118 5.39 6.43 -22.52
C GLN A 118 4.18 6.15 -21.64
N VAL A 119 3.73 7.14 -20.87
CA VAL A 119 2.50 7.06 -20.07
C VAL A 119 1.29 6.78 -20.97
N GLU A 120 1.16 7.50 -22.09
CA GLU A 120 0.06 7.28 -23.03
C GLU A 120 0.15 5.92 -23.74
N ALA A 121 1.34 5.51 -24.17
CA ALA A 121 1.55 4.18 -24.74
C ALA A 121 1.16 3.06 -23.76
N HIS A 122 1.52 3.20 -22.47
CA HIS A 122 1.15 2.25 -21.43
C HIS A 122 -0.37 2.21 -21.19
N LYS A 123 -1.06 3.36 -21.17
CA LYS A 123 -2.52 3.43 -21.08
C LYS A 123 -3.20 2.73 -22.25
N LEU A 124 -2.74 2.99 -23.48
CA LEU A 124 -3.28 2.37 -24.69
C LEU A 124 -3.13 0.84 -24.65
N ARG A 125 -1.92 0.37 -24.32
CA ARG A 125 -1.64 -1.07 -24.19
C ARG A 125 -2.53 -1.73 -23.12
N GLN A 126 -2.71 -1.08 -21.98
CA GLN A 126 -3.62 -1.58 -20.94
C GLN A 126 -5.09 -1.61 -21.39
N ALA A 127 -5.55 -0.59 -22.12
CA ALA A 127 -6.92 -0.54 -22.62
C ALA A 127 -7.20 -1.66 -23.63
N GLN A 128 -6.25 -1.89 -24.56
CA GLN A 128 -6.32 -2.98 -25.53
C GLN A 128 -6.34 -4.35 -24.84
N ALA A 129 -5.41 -4.61 -23.92
CA ALA A 129 -5.36 -5.87 -23.16
C ALA A 129 -6.67 -6.14 -22.37
N LYS A 130 -7.27 -5.09 -21.79
CA LYS A 130 -8.56 -5.22 -21.10
C LYS A 130 -9.72 -5.52 -22.06
N ALA A 131 -9.74 -4.92 -23.25
CA ALA A 131 -10.76 -5.18 -24.26
C ALA A 131 -10.66 -6.62 -24.80
N GLU A 132 -9.44 -7.09 -25.08
CA GLU A 132 -9.16 -8.46 -25.51
C GLU A 132 -9.56 -9.48 -24.46
N ALA A 133 -9.21 -9.27 -23.19
CA ALA A 133 -9.61 -10.15 -22.09
C ALA A 133 -11.14 -10.25 -21.94
N LYS A 134 -11.86 -9.13 -22.13
CA LYS A 134 -13.33 -9.12 -22.13
C LYS A 134 -13.91 -9.87 -23.33
N ALA A 135 -13.36 -9.69 -24.53
CA ALA A 135 -13.78 -10.39 -25.73
C ALA A 135 -13.54 -11.91 -25.63
N ALA A 136 -12.40 -12.32 -25.06
CA ALA A 136 -12.08 -13.73 -24.81
C ALA A 136 -13.04 -14.37 -23.79
N LYS A 137 -13.39 -13.66 -22.71
CA LYS A 137 -14.41 -14.13 -21.75
C LYS A 137 -15.80 -14.27 -22.37
N LYS A 138 -16.20 -13.34 -23.26
CA LYS A 138 -17.48 -13.40 -23.97
C LYS A 138 -17.55 -14.61 -24.93
N LYS A 139 -16.45 -14.91 -25.64
CA LYS A 139 -16.37 -16.10 -26.51
C LYS A 139 -16.50 -17.41 -25.73
N ARG A 140 -15.81 -17.54 -24.58
CA ARG A 140 -15.89 -18.73 -23.71
C ARG A 140 -17.28 -18.97 -23.12
N LYS A 141 -17.99 -17.90 -22.73
CA LYS A 141 -19.36 -17.99 -22.20
C LYS A 141 -20.40 -18.38 -23.26
N ASN A 142 -20.17 -18.05 -24.54
CA ASN A 142 -21.05 -18.45 -25.64
C ASN A 142 -20.84 -19.90 -26.08
N THR A 143 -19.65 -20.48 -25.90
CA THR A 143 -19.38 -21.90 -26.26
C THR A 143 -19.89 -22.91 -25.23
N GLU A 144 -20.21 -22.50 -24.00
CA GLU A 144 -20.81 -23.39 -22.99
C GLU A 144 -22.35 -23.45 -23.05
N ASN A 145 -22.98 -22.62 -23.89
CA ASN A 145 -24.44 -22.47 -23.93
C ASN A 145 -25.11 -23.11 -25.17
N ASP A 146 -24.37 -23.87 -25.99
CA ASP A 146 -24.87 -24.50 -27.23
C ASP A 146 -24.96 -26.04 -27.14
N GLY A 147 -25.24 -26.56 -25.93
CA GLY A 147 -25.38 -27.97 -25.64
C GLY A 147 -26.79 -28.37 -25.17
N GLY A 148 -27.74 -28.42 -26.11
CA GLY A 148 -28.89 -29.36 -26.11
C GLY A 148 -29.96 -29.26 -25.01
N GLU A 149 -31.11 -28.69 -25.35
CA GLU A 149 -32.39 -29.09 -24.75
C GLU A 149 -32.75 -30.53 -25.20
N GLN A 150 -33.02 -31.45 -24.26
CA GLN A 150 -34.24 -32.28 -24.29
C GLN A 150 -34.45 -33.17 -23.04
N LYS A 151 -35.69 -33.07 -22.54
CA LYS A 151 -36.51 -34.08 -21.83
C LYS A 151 -36.26 -34.37 -20.34
N LYS A 152 -36.97 -33.60 -19.51
CA LYS A 152 -38.11 -34.03 -18.67
C LYS A 152 -38.21 -35.54 -18.36
N SER A 153 -37.90 -35.92 -17.12
CA SER A 153 -38.74 -36.84 -16.35
C SER A 153 -38.75 -36.43 -14.88
N ARG A 154 -39.96 -36.40 -14.33
CA ARG A 154 -40.36 -35.94 -13.01
C ARG A 154 -40.87 -37.20 -12.31
N SER A 155 -40.29 -37.57 -11.18
CA SER A 155 -40.89 -38.50 -10.23
C SER A 155 -40.46 -38.04 -8.83
N LEU A 156 -41.40 -37.53 -8.01
CA LEU A 156 -42.19 -38.30 -7.02
C LEU A 156 -41.27 -38.78 -5.88
N GLU A 157 -41.45 -38.51 -4.59
CA GLU A 157 -42.46 -37.85 -3.78
C GLU A 157 -41.82 -37.59 -2.40
N SER A 158 -42.42 -36.69 -1.63
CA SER A 158 -42.09 -36.32 -0.26
C SER A 158 -42.35 -37.43 0.77
N LEU A 159 -41.63 -37.42 1.90
CA LEU A 159 -41.97 -37.82 3.30
C LEU A 159 -40.58 -38.10 3.95
N THR A 160 -40.17 -37.71 5.16
CA THR A 160 -40.80 -37.19 6.39
C THR A 160 -39.66 -36.87 7.37
N GLN A 161 -39.82 -35.77 8.10
CA GLN A 161 -39.53 -35.54 9.53
C GLN A 161 -38.14 -35.69 10.17
N SER A 162 -37.96 -34.78 11.15
CA SER A 162 -37.07 -34.82 12.33
C SER A 162 -35.65 -34.29 12.08
N SER A 163 -35.08 -33.38 12.86
CA SER A 163 -35.36 -32.92 14.24
C SER A 163 -34.67 -31.56 14.46
N THR A 164 -35.25 -30.76 15.35
CA THR A 164 -34.63 -29.85 16.34
C THR A 164 -33.08 -29.83 16.40
N SER A 165 -32.37 -28.72 16.63
CA SER A 165 -32.46 -27.90 17.85
C SER A 165 -31.56 -26.65 17.77
N THR A 166 -32.05 -25.55 18.34
CA THR A 166 -31.34 -24.62 19.25
C THR A 166 -30.38 -23.54 18.69
N GLU A 167 -30.92 -22.31 18.70
CA GLU A 167 -30.23 -21.04 18.90
C GLU A 167 -29.61 -20.95 20.31
N MET A 168 -28.40 -20.40 20.45
CA MET A 168 -27.94 -19.61 21.61
C MET A 168 -26.85 -18.65 21.09
N GLU A 169 -27.20 -17.40 20.77
CA GLU A 169 -27.22 -16.22 21.66
C GLU A 169 -25.81 -15.73 22.06
N ALA A 170 -25.45 -14.58 21.49
CA ALA A 170 -24.22 -13.85 21.76
C ALA A 170 -24.38 -13.02 23.04
N THR A 171 -23.49 -13.21 24.00
CA THR A 171 -23.43 -12.40 25.22
C THR A 171 -22.58 -11.14 24.97
N PRO A 172 -22.97 -9.95 25.46
CA PRO A 172 -22.26 -8.70 25.20
C PRO A 172 -21.10 -8.45 26.19
N LEU A 173 -20.07 -7.78 25.70
CA LEU A 173 -18.94 -7.26 26.48
C LEU A 173 -19.39 -6.13 27.42
N THR A 174 -19.30 -6.37 28.73
CA THR A 174 -19.38 -5.33 29.77
C THR A 174 -17.99 -4.91 30.25
N GLU A 175 -17.80 -3.60 30.21
CA GLU A 175 -17.11 -2.72 31.18
C GLU A 175 -15.76 -3.12 31.78
N LEU A 176 -14.74 -2.33 31.46
CA LEU A 176 -13.69 -1.92 32.40
C LEU A 176 -13.40 -0.42 32.22
N LYS A 177 -14.03 0.40 33.07
CA LYS A 177 -13.57 1.75 33.37
C LYS A 177 -12.66 1.68 34.60
N SER A 178 -11.50 2.31 34.54
CA SER A 178 -10.83 2.83 35.74
C SER A 178 -10.24 4.19 35.42
N GLU A 179 -10.77 5.18 36.12
CA GLU A 179 -10.31 6.56 36.16
C GLU A 179 -9.04 6.64 37.02
N MET A 180 -8.03 7.38 36.57
CA MET A 180 -6.96 7.88 37.43
C MET A 180 -7.06 9.40 37.51
N THR A 181 -7.65 9.85 38.60
CA THR A 181 -7.49 11.19 39.18
C THR A 181 -6.03 11.40 39.61
N ILE A 182 -5.42 12.49 39.15
CA ILE A 182 -4.27 13.11 39.82
C ILE A 182 -4.73 14.51 40.22
N GLY A 183 -4.66 14.79 41.51
CA GLY A 183 -4.93 16.09 42.11
C GLY A 183 -3.73 16.59 42.90
N ALA A 184 -3.75 17.92 43.08
CA ALA A 184 -2.83 18.83 43.77
C ALA A 184 -1.55 19.21 43.02
#